data_AF-V4PX53-F1
#
_entry.id   AF-V4PX53-F1
#
_cell.length_a   1.000
_cell.length_b   1.000
_cell.length_c   1.000
_cell.angle_alpha   90.00
_cell.angle_beta   90.00
_cell.angle_gamma   90.00
#
_symmetry.space_group_name_H-M   'P 1'
#
loop_
_entity.id
_entity.type
_entity.pdbx_description
1 polymer ?
#
loop_
_entity_poly.entity_id
_entity_poly.type
_entity_poly.pdbx_seq_one_letter_code
_entity_poly.pdbx_strand_id
1 'polypeptide(L)'
;MSLLKNLLAPCLALLLAGCAGLGPRESVEGPGNASAWKEHRSQVATVDGWQISGKIGIRAPQESGSGTLFWLQRQDYFDIRLSGPLGRGATRLTGRPDAVSLEVAGRG
;
A
#
# COMPACT_ATOMS: atom_id res chain seq x y z
N MET A 1 41.25 30.54 21.24
CA MET A 1 39.78 30.57 20.96
C MET A 1 39.40 30.08 19.57
N SER A 2 40.26 30.09 18.55
CA SER A 2 39.92 29.58 17.20
C SER A 2 39.84 28.05 17.09
N LEU A 3 40.63 27.29 17.87
CA LEU A 3 40.61 25.81 17.87
C LEU A 3 39.27 25.22 18.36
N LEU A 4 38.64 25.84 19.36
CA LEU A 4 37.34 25.41 19.89
C LEU A 4 36.21 25.64 18.87
N LYS A 5 36.30 26.72 18.09
CA LYS A 5 35.37 27.04 17.00
C LYS A 5 35.49 26.07 15.83
N ASN A 6 36.71 25.64 15.50
CA ASN A 6 36.98 24.70 14.40
C ASN A 6 36.50 23.27 14.69
N LEU A 7 36.39 22.87 15.97
CA LEU A 7 35.85 21.57 16.40
C LEU A 7 34.31 21.55 16.46
N LEU A 8 33.66 22.71 16.55
CA LEU A 8 32.21 22.83 16.67
C LEU A 8 31.48 22.45 15.37
N ALA A 9 32.03 22.83 14.22
CA ALA A 9 31.46 22.53 12.91
C ALA A 9 31.38 21.02 12.58
N PRO A 10 32.46 20.22 12.72
CA PRO A 10 32.37 18.78 12.47
C PRO A 10 31.50 18.05 13.50
N CYS A 11 31.50 18.49 14.77
CA CYS A 11 30.65 17.91 15.80
C CYS A 11 29.15 18.11 15.50
N LEU A 12 28.78 19.30 15.03
CA LEU A 12 27.42 19.59 14.60
C LEU A 12 27.01 18.74 13.39
N ALA A 13 27.91 18.57 12.40
CA ALA A 13 27.66 17.71 11.25
C ALA A 13 27.46 16.22 11.63
N LEU A 14 28.24 15.71 12.59
CA LEU A 14 28.10 14.36 13.14
C LEU A 14 26.75 14.16 13.86
N LEU A 15 26.30 15.17 14.63
CA LEU A 15 25.00 15.13 15.31
C LEU A 15 23.82 15.14 14.33
N LEU A 16 23.93 15.87 13.21
CA LEU A 16 22.90 15.90 12.16
C LEU A 16 22.83 14.59 11.35
N ALA A 17 23.95 13.89 11.15
CA ALA A 17 23.99 12.62 10.42
C ALA A 17 23.37 11.45 11.19
N GLY A 18 23.30 11.51 12.52
CA GLY A 18 22.71 10.47 13.36
C GLY A 18 21.23 10.21 13.10
N CYS A 19 20.47 11.23 12.67
CA CYS A 19 19.04 11.11 12.42
C CYS A 19 18.69 10.44 11.08
N ALA A 20 19.62 10.41 10.12
CA ALA A 20 19.37 9.82 8.79
C ALA A 20 19.36 8.28 8.80
N GLY A 21 19.93 7.64 9.83
CA GLY A 21 20.01 6.18 9.96
C GLY A 21 18.80 5.51 10.63
N LEU A 22 17.85 6.30 11.16
CA LEU A 22 16.69 5.79 11.91
C LEU A 22 15.47 5.45 11.04
N GLY A 23 15.62 5.44 9.72
CA GLY A 23 14.57 4.98 8.82
C GLY A 23 14.27 3.49 9.01
N PRO A 24 13.01 3.05 8.94
CA PRO A 24 12.68 1.63 8.90
C PRO A 24 13.45 0.96 7.77
N ARG A 25 14.37 0.04 8.11
CA ARG A 25 14.92 -0.89 7.13
C ARG A 25 13.84 -1.91 6.83
N GLU A 26 13.19 -1.76 5.69
CA GLU A 26 12.31 -2.80 5.14
C GLU A 26 13.18 -4.02 4.79
N SER A 27 13.40 -4.91 5.76
CA SER A 27 14.04 -6.20 5.51
C SER A 27 12.97 -7.19 5.08
N VAL A 28 13.04 -7.65 3.83
CA VAL A 28 12.23 -8.77 3.32
C VAL A 28 12.58 -10.08 4.06
N GLU A 29 13.77 -10.14 4.64
CA GLU A 29 14.28 -11.24 5.45
C GLU A 29 13.99 -10.98 6.94
N GLY A 30 12.76 -11.27 7.38
CA GLY A 30 12.41 -11.34 8.80
C GLY A 30 12.56 -12.76 9.35
N PRO A 31 12.44 -12.97 10.69
CA PRO A 31 12.40 -14.30 11.31
C PRO A 31 11.07 -15.02 11.02
N GLY A 32 10.67 -15.07 9.75
CA GLY A 32 9.40 -15.63 9.31
C GLY A 32 9.32 -17.11 9.66
N ASN A 33 8.26 -17.50 10.36
CA ASN A 33 7.99 -18.89 10.65
C ASN A 33 7.13 -19.50 9.53
N ALA A 34 7.75 -20.34 8.69
CA ALA A 34 7.07 -20.97 7.56
C ALA A 34 5.89 -21.87 7.98
N SER A 35 5.97 -22.53 9.14
CA SER A 35 4.86 -23.37 9.62
C SER A 35 3.67 -22.52 10.08
N ALA A 36 3.94 -21.45 10.85
CA ALA A 36 2.91 -20.49 11.26
C ALA A 36 2.24 -19.82 10.06
N TRP A 37 3.01 -19.48 9.01
CA TRP A 37 2.46 -18.97 7.76
C TRP A 37 1.55 -19.98 7.05
N LYS A 38 1.97 -21.25 6.97
CA LYS A 38 1.16 -22.31 6.36
C LYS A 38 -0.17 -22.50 7.09
N GLU A 39 -0.14 -22.49 8.42
CA GLU A 39 -1.35 -22.59 9.25
C GLU A 39 -2.27 -21.38 9.04
N HIS A 40 -1.73 -20.17 9.13
CA HIS A 40 -2.49 -18.94 8.89
C HIS A 40 -3.12 -18.92 7.49
N ARG A 41 -2.35 -19.30 6.45
CA ARG A 41 -2.86 -19.40 5.08
C ARG A 41 -4.01 -20.40 4.98
N SER A 42 -3.90 -21.56 5.63
CA SER A 42 -4.98 -22.54 5.65
C SER A 42 -6.25 -22.01 6.31
N GLN A 43 -6.12 -21.18 7.36
CA GLN A 43 -7.26 -20.56 8.04
C GLN A 43 -7.90 -19.47 7.17
N VAL A 44 -7.11 -18.63 6.51
CA VAL A 44 -7.64 -17.56 5.65
C VAL A 44 -8.24 -18.12 4.36
N ALA A 45 -7.73 -19.24 3.84
CA ALA A 45 -8.24 -19.87 2.62
C ALA A 45 -9.68 -20.40 2.73
N THR A 46 -10.23 -20.55 3.93
CA THR A 46 -11.64 -20.95 4.14
C THR A 46 -12.62 -19.78 4.07
N VAL A 47 -12.12 -18.54 3.95
CA VAL A 47 -12.95 -17.34 3.86
C VAL A 47 -13.48 -17.20 2.43
N ASP A 48 -14.70 -17.69 2.20
CA ASP A 48 -15.38 -17.64 0.90
C ASP A 48 -15.94 -16.26 0.54
N GLY A 49 -15.87 -15.29 1.45
CA GLY A 49 -16.31 -13.93 1.16
C GLY A 49 -15.77 -12.91 2.15
N TRP A 50 -15.34 -11.78 1.62
CA TRP A 50 -14.77 -10.70 2.39
C TRP A 50 -15.04 -9.35 1.74
N GLN A 51 -14.92 -8.29 2.53
CA GLN A 51 -15.07 -6.93 2.05
C GLN A 51 -13.98 -6.04 2.64
N ILE A 52 -13.41 -5.17 1.80
CA ILE A 52 -12.48 -4.12 2.21
C ILE A 52 -13.05 -2.78 1.76
N SER A 53 -13.07 -1.81 2.66
CA SER A 53 -13.46 -0.43 2.37
C SER A 53 -12.48 0.52 3.02
N GLY A 54 -11.93 1.46 2.25
CA GLY A 54 -10.91 2.37 2.78
C GLY A 54 -10.37 3.39 1.79
N LYS A 55 -9.29 4.05 2.20
CA LYS A 55 -8.51 4.96 1.34
C LYS A 55 -7.37 4.20 0.69
N ILE A 56 -7.11 4.49 -0.58
CA ILE A 56 -5.98 3.92 -1.33
C ILE A 56 -5.13 5.04 -1.90
N GLY A 57 -3.80 4.87 -1.82
CA GLY A 57 -2.82 5.68 -2.53
C GLY A 57 -2.21 4.85 -3.65
N ILE A 58 -2.18 5.40 -4.86
CA ILE A 58 -1.60 4.76 -6.04
C ILE A 58 -0.36 5.54 -6.42
N ARG A 59 0.75 4.84 -6.63
CA ARG A 59 2.01 5.41 -7.13
C ARG A 59 2.51 4.55 -8.28
N ALA A 60 2.45 5.09 -9.49
CA ALA A 60 3.04 4.55 -10.70
C ALA A 60 3.98 5.60 -11.31
N PRO A 61 4.90 5.22 -12.23
CA PRO A 61 5.90 6.16 -12.77
C PRO A 61 5.28 7.37 -13.49
N GLN A 62 4.13 7.20 -14.13
CA GLN A 62 3.45 8.23 -14.91
C GLN A 62 2.32 8.91 -14.14
N GLU A 63 1.72 8.21 -13.18
CA GLU A 63 0.52 8.68 -12.48
C GLU A 63 0.59 8.32 -10.99
N SER A 64 0.27 9.29 -10.15
CA SER A 64 0.07 9.09 -8.72
C SER A 64 -1.25 9.73 -8.31
N GLY A 65 -1.95 9.08 -7.39
CA GLY A 65 -3.28 9.52 -6.99
C GLY A 65 -3.70 8.95 -5.65
N SER A 66 -4.82 9.43 -5.14
CA SER A 66 -5.50 8.88 -3.99
C SER A 66 -6.97 8.66 -4.30
N GLY A 67 -7.61 7.76 -3.59
CA GLY A 67 -9.01 7.45 -3.81
C GLY A 67 -9.64 6.69 -2.66
N THR A 68 -10.91 6.35 -2.83
CA THR A 68 -11.64 5.39 -2.02
C THR A 68 -11.72 4.06 -2.77
N LEU A 69 -11.42 2.98 -2.06
CA LEU A 69 -11.57 1.61 -2.53
C LEU A 69 -12.75 0.97 -1.77
N PHE A 70 -13.63 0.32 -2.51
CA PHE A 70 -14.53 -0.70 -2.00
C PHE A 70 -14.29 -1.98 -2.80
N TRP A 71 -14.01 -3.09 -2.12
CA TRP A 71 -13.84 -4.39 -2.75
C TRP A 71 -14.69 -5.39 -2.00
N LEU A 72 -15.66 -5.98 -2.70
CA LEU A 72 -16.39 -7.16 -2.25
C LEU A 72 -15.90 -8.38 -3.02
N GLN A 73 -15.41 -9.40 -2.33
CA GLN A 73 -15.10 -10.71 -2.89
C GLN A 73 -16.10 -11.74 -2.35
N ARG A 74 -16.63 -12.59 -3.22
CA ARG A 74 -17.45 -13.75 -2.86
C ARG A 74 -17.13 -14.91 -3.78
N GLN A 75 -16.38 -15.89 -3.30
CA GLN A 75 -15.85 -16.99 -4.09
C GLN A 75 -15.17 -16.41 -5.35
N ASP A 76 -15.67 -16.78 -6.52
CA ASP A 76 -15.18 -16.34 -7.83
C ASP A 76 -15.70 -14.96 -8.24
N TYR A 77 -16.71 -14.42 -7.56
CA TYR A 77 -17.26 -13.10 -7.85
C TYR A 77 -16.50 -11.99 -7.15
N PHE A 78 -16.26 -10.89 -7.87
CA PHE A 78 -15.72 -9.66 -7.30
C PHE A 78 -16.49 -8.42 -7.77
N ASP A 79 -16.58 -7.42 -6.91
CA ASP A 79 -17.05 -6.05 -7.19
C ASP A 79 -16.07 -5.06 -6.56
N ILE A 80 -15.24 -4.47 -7.41
CA ILE A 80 -14.22 -3.51 -7.05
C ILE A 80 -14.66 -2.15 -7.55
N ARG A 81 -14.73 -1.17 -6.64
CA ARG A 81 -15.09 0.21 -6.94
C ARG A 81 -13.97 1.10 -6.47
N LEU A 82 -13.44 1.88 -7.39
CA LEU A 82 -12.41 2.86 -7.14
C LEU A 82 -12.96 4.24 -7.50
N SER A 83 -12.75 5.23 -6.66
CA SER A 83 -13.08 6.61 -7.00
C SER A 83 -12.09 7.58 -6.41
N GLY A 84 -11.69 8.57 -7.19
CA GLY A 84 -10.85 9.67 -6.74
C GLY A 84 -11.62 10.66 -5.85
N PRO A 85 -10.93 11.71 -5.38
CA PRO A 85 -11.56 12.78 -4.62
C PRO A 85 -12.75 13.35 -5.39
N LEU A 86 -13.87 13.56 -4.68
CA LEU A 86 -15.12 14.06 -5.26
C LEU A 86 -15.70 13.17 -6.37
N GLY A 87 -15.42 11.85 -6.35
CA GLY A 87 -15.96 10.90 -7.33
C GLY A 87 -15.26 10.94 -8.70
N ARG A 88 -14.17 11.71 -8.84
CA ARG A 88 -13.40 11.81 -10.09
C ARG A 88 -12.82 10.46 -10.49
N GLY A 89 -12.87 10.14 -11.78
CA GLY A 89 -12.29 8.91 -12.32
C GLY A 89 -12.86 7.65 -11.69
N ALA A 90 -14.16 7.67 -11.32
CA ALA A 90 -14.80 6.50 -10.75
C ALA A 90 -14.76 5.33 -11.73
N THR A 91 -14.27 4.19 -11.27
CA THR A 91 -14.25 2.94 -12.03
C THR A 91 -14.89 1.84 -11.22
N ARG A 92 -15.55 0.92 -11.92
CA ARG A 92 -16.12 -0.28 -11.34
C ARG A 92 -15.68 -1.48 -12.16
N LEU A 93 -15.04 -2.43 -11.49
CA LEU A 93 -14.64 -3.70 -12.07
C LEU A 93 -15.45 -4.78 -11.39
N THR A 94 -16.25 -5.52 -12.17
CA THR A 94 -17.06 -6.62 -11.65
C THR A 94 -16.85 -7.86 -12.49
N GLY A 95 -16.97 -9.03 -11.90
CA GLY A 95 -16.92 -10.23 -12.70
C GLY A 95 -16.75 -11.53 -11.95
N ARG A 96 -16.59 -12.58 -12.76
CA ARG A 96 -16.20 -13.95 -12.43
C ARG A 96 -15.08 -14.37 -13.40
N PRO A 97 -14.41 -15.51 -13.16
CA PRO A 97 -13.64 -16.17 -14.20
C PRO A 97 -14.46 -16.21 -15.49
N ASP A 98 -13.86 -15.76 -16.58
CA ASP A 98 -14.44 -15.70 -17.94
C ASP A 98 -15.49 -14.60 -18.21
N ALA A 99 -15.95 -13.87 -17.20
CA ALA A 99 -16.93 -12.79 -17.37
C ALA A 99 -16.55 -11.57 -16.52
N VAL A 100 -15.71 -10.69 -17.09
CA VAL A 100 -15.22 -9.47 -16.41
C VAL A 100 -15.69 -8.23 -17.17
N SER A 101 -16.27 -7.28 -16.44
CA SER A 101 -16.71 -5.98 -16.94
C SER A 101 -15.99 -4.85 -16.22
N LEU A 102 -15.56 -3.84 -17.00
CA LEU A 102 -14.97 -2.61 -16.51
C LEU A 102 -15.82 -1.42 -16.96
N GLU A 103 -16.37 -0.69 -16.00
CA GLU A 103 -17.08 0.57 -16.21
C GLU A 103 -16.19 1.73 -15.76
N VAL A 104 -16.08 2.77 -16.60
CA VAL A 104 -15.32 3.99 -16.29
C VAL A 104 -16.24 5.19 -16.46
N ALA A 105 -16.42 5.97 -15.40
CA ALA A 105 -17.25 7.17 -15.44
C ALA A 105 -16.74 8.14 -16.52
N GLY A 106 -17.62 8.53 -17.45
CA GLY A 106 -17.31 9.45 -18.54
C GLY A 106 -16.90 8.80 -19.86
N ARG A 107 -16.86 7.46 -19.96
CA ARG A 107 -16.89 6.75 -21.25
C ARG A 107 -18.18 5.94 -21.34
N GLY A 108 -19.14 6.46 -22.11
CA GLY A 108 -20.29 5.72 -22.62
C GLY A 108 -20.08 5.39 -24.08
#